data_AF-A0A813FUP6-F1
#
_entry.id   AF-A0A813FUP6-F1
#
_cell.length_a   1.000
_cell.length_b   1.000
_cell.length_c   1.000
_cell.angle_alpha   90.00
_cell.angle_beta   90.00
_cell.angle_gamma   90.00
#
_symmetry.space_group_name_H-M   'P 1'
#
loop_
_entity.id
_entity.type
_entity.pdbx_description
1 polymer ?
#
loop_
_entity_poly.entity_id
_entity_poly.type
_entity_poly.pdbx_seq_one_letter_code
_entity_poly.pdbx_strand_id
1 'polypeptide(L)'
;MKSGRVYRWALVIEQVNRERPEIQFGIQGTNFEHPWRLVTTTRCSRSRDADERWTRRPGGDRQIQEHDVVHLELDFRESQGELRMAINTEPFEIVFREIPTARPVMPTVMLGGHGSRVRVQATSRFSNDP
;
A
#
# COMPACT_ATOMS: atom_id res chain seq x y z
N MET A 1 -20.58 -0.62 -18.48
CA MET A 1 -19.37 -0.35 -17.68
C MET A 1 -19.70 -0.67 -16.23
N LYS A 2 -18.97 -1.56 -15.56
CA LYS A 2 -19.08 -1.66 -14.09
C LYS A 2 -18.51 -0.36 -13.53
N SER A 3 -19.32 0.41 -12.80
CA SER A 3 -18.83 1.63 -12.13
C SER A 3 -17.80 1.21 -11.10
N GLY A 4 -16.52 1.40 -11.43
CA GLY A 4 -15.43 1.15 -10.52
C GLY A 4 -15.36 2.23 -9.44
N ARG A 5 -14.60 1.96 -8.38
CA ARG A 5 -14.51 2.84 -7.21
C ARG A 5 -13.06 3.14 -6.89
N VAL A 6 -12.85 4.26 -6.21
CA VAL A 6 -11.56 4.63 -5.64
C VAL A 6 -11.64 4.43 -4.13
N TYR A 7 -10.68 3.72 -3.57
CA TYR A 7 -10.54 3.50 -2.13
C TYR A 7 -9.27 4.17 -1.66
N ARG A 8 -9.35 4.99 -0.60
CA ARG A 8 -8.18 5.63 0.00
C ARG A 8 -8.06 5.28 1.47
N TRP A 9 -6.84 5.14 1.94
CA TRP A 9 -6.54 5.07 3.36
C TRP A 9 -5.19 5.73 3.65
N ALA A 10 -5.03 6.18 4.88
CA ALA A 10 -3.79 6.80 5.35
C ALA A 10 -3.29 6.09 6.61
N LEU A 11 -1.99 5.81 6.64
CA LEU A 11 -1.29 5.18 7.75
C LEU A 11 -0.32 6.17 8.35
N VAL A 12 -0.29 6.30 9.68
CA VAL A 12 0.75 7.03 10.40
C VAL A 12 1.70 6.01 10.99
N ILE A 13 2.99 6.13 10.67
CA ILE A 13 4.03 5.33 11.31
C ILE A 13 4.31 5.96 12.67
N GLU A 14 3.71 5.43 13.73
CA GLU A 14 3.87 6.02 15.06
C GLU A 14 5.17 5.58 15.73
N GLN A 15 5.59 4.35 15.46
CA GLN A 15 6.80 3.77 16.04
C GLN A 15 7.33 2.65 15.16
N VAL A 16 8.65 2.61 14.96
CA VAL A 16 9.35 1.46 14.34
C VAL A 16 10.26 0.80 15.38
N ASN A 17 10.22 -0.54 15.43
CA ASN A 17 11.19 -1.28 16.23
C ASN A 17 12.61 -1.09 15.66
N ARG A 18 13.59 -0.76 16.51
CA ARG A 18 14.98 -0.49 16.07
C ARG A 18 15.75 -1.75 15.62
N GLU A 19 15.41 -2.91 16.14
CA GLU A 19 16.04 -4.19 15.80
C GLU A 19 15.40 -4.83 14.55
N ARG A 20 14.12 -4.53 14.30
CA ARG A 20 13.32 -4.99 13.17
C ARG A 20 12.45 -3.84 12.63
N PRO A 21 13.06 -2.88 11.92
CA PRO A 21 12.39 -1.65 11.48
C PRO A 21 11.46 -1.84 10.27
N GLU A 22 11.41 -3.05 9.72
CA GLU A 22 10.63 -3.34 8.52
C GLU A 22 9.13 -3.44 8.84
N ILE A 23 8.37 -2.55 8.22
CA ILE A 23 6.92 -2.62 8.13
C ILE A 23 6.58 -2.81 6.67
N GLN A 24 5.64 -3.72 6.39
CA GLN A 24 5.11 -3.95 5.05
C GLN A 24 3.65 -3.48 5.01
N PHE A 25 3.25 -2.87 3.92
CA PHE A 25 1.87 -2.41 3.74
C PHE A 25 1.47 -2.43 2.27
N GLY A 26 0.17 -2.41 2.00
CA GLY A 26 -0.37 -2.38 0.64
C GLY A 26 -1.68 -3.11 0.58
N ILE A 27 -1.82 -4.06 -0.34
CA ILE A 27 -3.01 -4.90 -0.46
C ILE A 27 -2.65 -6.38 -0.52
N GLN A 28 -3.59 -7.22 -0.07
CA GLN A 28 -3.57 -8.67 -0.24
C GLN A 28 -4.98 -9.18 -0.58
N GLY A 29 -5.10 -10.41 -1.09
CA GLY A 29 -6.38 -11.09 -1.20
C GLY A 29 -6.93 -11.51 0.16
N THR A 30 -8.19 -11.91 0.20
CA THR A 30 -8.83 -12.46 1.40
C THR A 30 -8.12 -13.74 1.85
N ASN A 31 -8.09 -14.02 3.16
CA ASN A 31 -7.44 -15.21 3.74
C ASN A 31 -5.97 -15.39 3.33
N PHE A 32 -5.24 -14.28 3.17
CA PHE A 32 -3.84 -14.28 2.73
C PHE A 32 -3.64 -14.80 1.29
N GLU A 33 -4.70 -14.93 0.50
CA GLU A 33 -4.58 -15.30 -0.91
C GLU A 33 -4.01 -14.16 -1.77
N HIS A 34 -3.60 -14.50 -2.98
CA HIS A 34 -3.23 -13.52 -4.01
C HIS A 34 -4.45 -12.69 -4.46
N PRO A 35 -4.27 -11.42 -4.87
CA PRO A 35 -2.99 -10.77 -5.17
C PRO A 35 -2.38 -10.01 -3.99
N TRP A 36 -1.08 -10.18 -3.78
CA TRP A 36 -0.23 -9.41 -2.87
C TRP A 36 0.48 -8.31 -3.63
N ARG A 37 0.37 -7.09 -3.13
CA ARG A 37 1.07 -5.91 -3.63
C ARG A 37 1.57 -5.15 -2.42
N LEU A 38 2.80 -5.46 -2.01
CA LEU A 38 3.37 -4.99 -0.75
C LEU A 38 4.51 -4.00 -0.99
N VAL A 39 4.57 -2.97 -0.16
CA VAL A 39 5.63 -1.96 -0.09
C VAL A 39 6.26 -2.02 1.31
N THR A 40 7.57 -1.80 1.40
CA THR A 40 8.31 -1.76 2.68
C THR A 40 8.67 -0.33 3.10
N THR A 41 8.66 -0.06 4.41
CA THR A 41 9.06 1.24 4.97
C THR A 41 10.55 1.58 4.81
N THR A 42 11.45 0.59 4.77
CA THR A 42 12.90 0.87 4.78
C THR A 42 13.42 1.43 3.46
N ARG A 43 12.87 1.00 2.32
CA ARG A 43 13.36 1.37 0.99
C ARG A 43 12.27 1.70 -0.02
N CYS A 44 11.00 1.65 0.37
CA CYS A 44 9.88 1.61 -0.58
C CYS A 44 10.04 0.51 -1.64
N SER A 45 10.73 -0.58 -1.31
CA SER A 45 10.84 -1.74 -2.21
C SER A 45 9.46 -2.37 -2.36
N ARG A 46 9.22 -2.99 -3.51
CA ARG A 46 7.92 -3.57 -3.90
C ARG A 46 8.03 -5.06 -4.13
N SER A 47 7.06 -5.82 -3.64
CA SER A 47 6.94 -7.25 -3.91
C SER A 47 5.59 -7.58 -4.54
N ARG A 48 5.60 -8.56 -5.46
CA ARG A 48 4.44 -9.13 -6.15
C ARG A 48 4.44 -10.65 -6.00
N ASP A 49 3.25 -11.24 -6.08
CA ASP A 49 2.98 -12.70 -6.01
C ASP A 49 4.00 -13.58 -6.73
N ALA A 50 4.28 -13.28 -8.00
CA ALA A 50 5.07 -14.15 -8.87
C ALA A 50 6.58 -14.08 -8.62
N ASP A 51 7.04 -12.99 -7.99
CA ASP A 51 8.46 -12.71 -7.90
C ASP A 51 9.04 -13.12 -6.56
N GLU A 52 8.24 -13.05 -5.48
CA GLU A 52 8.65 -13.11 -4.05
C GLU A 52 9.86 -12.20 -3.68
N ARG A 53 10.42 -11.51 -4.67
CA ARG A 53 11.62 -10.69 -4.62
C ARG A 53 11.21 -9.25 -4.51
N TRP A 54 11.80 -8.58 -3.52
CA TRP A 54 11.71 -7.16 -3.38
C TRP A 54 12.45 -6.46 -4.52
N THR A 55 11.71 -5.75 -5.35
CA THR A 55 12.23 -4.88 -6.40
C THR A 55 12.42 -3.47 -5.84
N ARG A 56 13.55 -2.83 -6.15
CA ARG A 56 13.79 -1.45 -5.73
C ARG A 56 12.77 -0.51 -6.36
N ARG A 57 12.46 0.58 -5.66
CA ARG A 57 11.68 1.68 -6.23
C ARG A 57 12.43 2.29 -7.42
N PRO A 58 11.80 2.55 -8.58
CA PRO A 58 12.48 3.11 -9.75
C PRO A 58 13.18 4.45 -9.47
N GLY A 59 12.60 5.28 -8.60
CA GLY A 59 13.18 6.56 -8.17
C GLY A 59 14.19 6.45 -7.02
N GLY A 60 14.70 5.25 -6.73
CA GLY A 60 15.65 5.01 -5.63
C GLY A 60 15.00 4.77 -4.27
N ASP A 61 15.84 4.34 -3.32
CA ASP A 61 15.45 4.05 -1.95
C ASP A 61 14.84 5.31 -1.32
N ARG A 62 13.65 5.15 -0.76
CA ARG A 62 12.96 6.19 0.00
C ARG A 62 12.56 5.62 1.34
N GLN A 63 13.20 6.11 2.39
CA GLN A 63 12.93 5.65 3.74
C GLN A 63 11.69 6.34 4.29
N ILE A 64 10.73 5.54 4.77
CA ILE A 64 9.60 5.99 5.57
C ILE A 64 10.02 5.91 7.04
N GLN A 65 9.84 7.00 7.77
CA GLN A 65 10.29 7.18 9.14
C GLN A 65 9.11 7.27 10.12
N GLU A 66 9.41 7.31 11.42
CA GLU A 66 8.41 7.65 12.43
C GLU A 66 7.81 9.03 12.13
N HIS A 67 6.53 9.17 12.40
CA HIS A 67 5.67 10.33 12.13
C HIS A 67 5.33 10.59 10.65
N ASP A 68 5.89 9.83 9.71
CA ASP A 68 5.45 9.90 8.32
C ASP A 68 4.00 9.41 8.17
N VAL A 69 3.27 10.08 7.29
CA VAL A 69 1.93 9.68 6.86
C VAL A 69 2.01 9.06 5.47
N VAL A 70 1.71 7.77 5.36
CA VAL A 70 1.64 7.05 4.09
C VAL A 70 0.20 7.06 3.59
N HIS A 71 -0.05 7.73 2.48
CA HIS A 71 -1.33 7.77 1.79
C HIS A 71 -1.36 6.70 0.70
N LEU A 72 -2.41 5.90 0.68
CA LEU A 72 -2.61 4.83 -0.30
C LEU A 72 -3.94 5.05 -1.02
N GLU A 73 -3.93 4.84 -2.33
CA GLU A 73 -5.11 4.93 -3.20
C GLU A 73 -5.18 3.71 -4.11
N LEU A 74 -6.27 2.96 -4.01
CA LEU A 74 -6.61 1.87 -4.91
C LEU A 74 -7.71 2.33 -5.87
N ASP A 75 -7.35 2.50 -7.13
CA ASP A 75 -8.24 2.95 -8.21
C ASP A 75 -8.70 1.74 -9.03
N PHE A 76 -10.00 1.40 -8.96
CA PHE A 76 -10.62 0.31 -9.72
C PHE A 76 -11.59 0.81 -10.81
N ARG A 77 -11.49 2.07 -11.24
CA ARG A 77 -12.37 2.63 -12.27
C ARG A 77 -12.16 2.02 -13.66
N GLU A 78 -10.94 1.55 -13.92
CA GLU A 78 -10.55 0.93 -15.18
C GLU A 78 -10.70 -0.61 -15.15
N SER A 79 -10.41 -1.26 -16.29
CA SER A 79 -10.45 -2.72 -16.41
C SER A 79 -9.49 -3.44 -15.45
N GLN A 80 -8.37 -2.78 -15.14
CA GLN A 80 -7.41 -3.20 -14.13
C GLN A 80 -7.20 -2.11 -13.09
N GLY A 81 -6.91 -2.54 -11.86
CA GLY A 81 -6.67 -1.60 -10.77
C GLY A 81 -5.26 -1.05 -10.72
N GLU A 82 -5.14 0.13 -10.14
CA GLU A 82 -3.86 0.76 -9.81
C GLU A 82 -3.78 1.03 -8.31
N LEU A 83 -2.65 0.67 -7.70
CA LEU A 83 -2.30 1.12 -6.36
C LEU A 83 -1.32 2.27 -6.49
N ARG A 84 -1.69 3.40 -5.91
CA ARG A 84 -0.89 4.62 -5.83
C ARG A 84 -0.52 4.89 -4.38
N MET A 85 0.64 5.50 -4.17
CA MET A 85 1.15 5.85 -2.86
C MET A 85 1.68 7.29 -2.86
N ALA A 86 1.46 8.01 -1.77
CA ALA A 86 2.14 9.25 -1.44
C ALA A 86 2.62 9.18 0.01
N ILE A 87 3.66 9.92 0.35
CA ILE A 87 4.14 10.04 1.73
C ILE A 87 4.12 11.52 2.07
N ASN A 88 3.51 11.86 3.21
CA ASN A 88 3.24 13.21 3.66
C ASN A 88 2.52 14.02 2.57
N THR A 89 3.05 15.18 2.20
CA THR A 89 2.43 16.09 1.22
C THR A 89 2.91 15.85 -0.22
N GLU A 90 3.61 14.74 -0.49
CA GLU A 90 4.14 14.48 -1.82
C GLU A 90 3.06 14.04 -2.82
N PRO A 91 3.32 14.19 -4.13
CA PRO A 91 2.43 13.67 -5.15
C PRO A 91 2.30 12.15 -5.10
N PHE A 92 1.13 11.64 -5.48
CA PHE A 92 0.91 10.20 -5.66
C PHE A 92 1.76 9.65 -6.79
N GLU A 93 2.47 8.56 -6.52
CA GLU A 93 3.13 7.73 -7.51
C GLU A 93 2.41 6.39 -7.67
N ILE A 94 2.41 5.84 -8.88
CA ILE A 94 1.85 4.51 -9.14
C ILE A 94 2.87 3.46 -8.68
N VAL A 95 2.56 2.78 -7.58
CA VAL A 95 3.43 1.72 -7.04
C VAL A 95 3.14 0.37 -7.70
N PHE A 96 1.88 0.10 -8.05
CA PHE A 96 1.50 -1.10 -8.78
C PHE A 96 0.44 -0.81 -9.83
N ARG A 97 0.66 -1.35 -11.03
CA ARG A 97 -0.36 -1.47 -12.08
C ARG A 97 -0.92 -2.89 -12.08
N GLU A 98 -1.99 -3.07 -12.87
CA GLU A 98 -2.52 -4.37 -13.27
C GLU A 98 -3.05 -5.20 -12.09
N ILE A 99 -3.73 -4.55 -11.15
CA ILE A 99 -4.36 -5.23 -10.02
C ILE A 99 -5.65 -5.90 -10.50
N PRO A 100 -5.82 -7.23 -10.33
CA PRO A 100 -7.04 -7.92 -10.73
C PRO A 100 -8.28 -7.34 -10.04
N THR A 101 -9.28 -6.93 -10.81
CA THR A 101 -10.56 -6.38 -10.32
C THR A 101 -11.62 -7.46 -10.05
N ALA A 102 -11.40 -8.67 -10.55
CA ALA A 102 -12.33 -9.80 -10.43
C ALA A 102 -12.29 -10.50 -9.06
N ARG A 103 -11.28 -10.21 -8.22
CA ARG A 103 -11.08 -10.84 -6.92
C ARG A 103 -11.11 -9.79 -5.82
N PRO A 104 -11.67 -10.11 -4.63
CA PRO A 104 -11.64 -9.21 -3.50
C PRO A 104 -10.20 -9.03 -3.01
N VAL A 105 -9.88 -7.80 -2.60
CA VAL A 105 -8.62 -7.43 -1.96
C VAL A 105 -8.92 -6.61 -0.71
N MET A 106 -7.99 -6.63 0.24
CA MET A 106 -8.05 -5.88 1.48
C MET A 106 -6.76 -5.06 1.67
N PRO A 107 -6.84 -3.85 2.26
CA PRO A 107 -5.67 -3.19 2.81
C PRO A 107 -4.98 -4.11 3.82
N THR A 108 -3.65 -4.11 3.80
CA THR A 108 -2.85 -4.90 4.75
C THR A 108 -1.69 -4.10 5.30
N VAL A 109 -1.35 -4.39 6.55
CA VAL A 109 -0.17 -3.89 7.26
C VAL A 109 0.41 -5.06 8.05
N MET A 110 1.70 -5.32 7.86
CA MET A 110 2.46 -6.34 8.56
C MET A 110 3.57 -5.65 9.33
N LEU A 111 3.61 -5.86 10.65
CA LEU A 111 4.56 -5.21 11.55
C LEU A 111 5.66 -6.20 11.92
N GLY A 112 6.91 -5.82 11.65
CA GLY A 112 8.07 -6.54 12.14
C GLY A 112 8.33 -6.23 13.63
N GLY A 113 8.59 -7.28 14.41
CA GLY A 113 9.08 -7.17 15.78
C GLY A 113 8.07 -6.66 16.81
N HIS A 114 8.47 -6.70 18.08
CA HIS A 114 7.68 -6.16 19.18
C HIS A 114 7.80 -4.62 19.23
N GLY A 115 6.70 -3.90 19.45
CA GLY A 115 6.73 -2.46 19.70
C GLY A 115 6.65 -1.55 18.47
N SER A 116 6.64 -2.08 17.24
CA SER A 116 6.25 -1.30 16.06
C SER A 116 4.77 -0.92 16.15
N ARG A 117 4.41 0.29 15.74
CA ARG A 117 3.04 0.83 15.81
C ARG A 117 2.70 1.64 14.58
N VAL A 118 1.54 1.31 14.00
CA VAL A 118 0.95 2.03 12.88
C VAL A 118 -0.51 2.32 13.22
N ARG A 119 -0.95 3.55 12.97
CA ARG A 119 -2.35 3.95 13.13
C ARG A 119 -2.98 4.21 11.77
N VAL A 120 -4.18 3.70 11.57
CA VAL A 120 -5.04 4.13 10.45
C VAL A 120 -5.60 5.50 10.80
N GLN A 121 -5.20 6.53 10.05
CA GLN A 121 -5.63 7.91 10.29
C GLN A 121 -6.94 8.25 9.59
N ALA A 122 -7.13 7.75 8.38
CA ALA A 122 -8.32 8.05 7.59
C ALA A 122 -8.61 6.92 6.59
N THR A 123 -9.88 6.77 6.23
CA THR A 123 -10.34 5.90 5.16
C THR A 123 -11.46 6.57 4.39
N SER A 124 -11.49 6.45 3.06
CA SER A 124 -12.58 6.96 2.24
C SER A 124 -12.82 6.10 1.01
N ARG A 125 -14.04 6.20 0.47
CA ARG A 125 -14.47 5.51 -0.75
C ARG A 125 -15.21 6.50 -1.63
N PHE A 126 -14.80 6.58 -2.89
CA PHE A 126 -15.42 7.40 -3.92
C PHE A 126 -16.01 6.50 -5.00
N SER A 127 -17.24 6.77 -5.41
CA SER A 127 -17.82 6.25 -6.63
C SER A 127 -17.80 7.33 -7.70
N ASN A 128 -17.67 6.93 -8.96
CA ASN A 128 -18.19 7.74 -10.06
C ASN A 128 -19.71 7.63 -9.99
N ASP A 129 -20.35 8.36 -9.09
CA ASP A 129 -21.73 8.81 -9.30
C ASP A 129 -21.66 10.34 -9.43
N PRO A 130 -22.28 10.91 -10.48
CA PRO A 130 -22.34 12.36 -10.68
C PRO A 130 -23.00 13.09 -9.51
#